data_AF-A0A7S4F3J8-F1
#
_entry.id   AF-A0A7S4F3J8-F1
#
_cell.length_a   1.000
_cell.length_b   1.000
_cell.length_c   1.000
_cell.angle_alpha   90.00
_cell.angle_beta   90.00
_cell.angle_gamma   90.00
#
_symmetry.space_group_name_H-M   'P 1'
#
loop_
_entity.id
_entity.type
_entity.pdbx_description
1 polymer ?
#
loop_
_entity_poly.entity_id
_entity_poly.type
_entity_poly.pdbx_seq_one_letter_code
_entity_poly.pdbx_strand_id
1 'polypeptide(L)'
;MGGSSHAQAAFGMSFAAGLSTGVGALFVCFTTSLDRSLLAATMAFSAGVMIYVSLVEVIAVANEYFSQSYSPSLAYALSTLSFFAGVLAMAAVDSLVHRVMEKVAAHSAQTKRDGEADRAEAATTDEQQRLYRAKAHEEDDAAAIAAVAAITERRRLLALAAVVSAAIVLHNIPEGMATYVASFHSVSAGLPLAIAIAIHNIPGARKRGARAQTSPCSRTDVAVLAP
;
A
#
# COMPACT_ATOMS: atom_id res chain seq x y z
N MET A 1 -3.55 22.06 35.78
CA MET A 1 -4.88 21.80 35.17
C MET A 1 -4.82 22.00 33.64
N GLY A 2 -4.03 21.20 32.90
CA GLY A 2 -3.83 21.40 31.44
C GLY A 2 -3.99 20.15 30.55
N GLY A 3 -4.24 18.96 31.14
CA GLY A 3 -4.16 17.69 30.40
C GLY A 3 -5.19 17.50 29.28
N SER A 4 -6.39 18.08 29.37
CA SER A 4 -7.42 17.95 28.33
C SER A 4 -7.09 18.73 27.06
N SER A 5 -6.44 19.90 27.19
CA SER A 5 -6.03 20.72 26.03
C SER A 5 -4.89 20.07 25.24
N HIS A 6 -3.90 19.49 25.94
CA HIS A 6 -2.79 18.79 25.30
C HIS A 6 -3.23 17.49 24.62
N ALA A 7 -4.14 16.73 25.23
CA ALA A 7 -4.68 15.51 24.62
C ALA A 7 -5.45 15.80 23.32
N GLN A 8 -6.27 16.86 23.30
CA GLN A 8 -7.01 17.27 22.11
C GLN A 8 -6.08 17.77 21.00
N ALA A 9 -5.05 18.55 21.35
CA ALA A 9 -4.05 19.02 20.40
C ALA A 9 -3.22 17.85 19.82
N ALA A 10 -2.80 16.90 20.66
CA ALA A 10 -2.07 15.71 20.24
C ALA A 10 -2.88 14.81 19.32
N PHE A 11 -4.16 14.62 19.64
CA PHE A 11 -5.09 13.91 18.76
C PHE A 11 -5.27 14.65 17.43
N GLY A 12 -5.47 15.97 17.46
CA GLY A 12 -5.61 16.80 16.26
C GLY A 12 -4.37 16.74 15.35
N MET A 13 -3.17 16.79 15.93
CA MET A 13 -1.91 16.68 15.17
C MET A 13 -1.72 15.29 14.58
N SER A 14 -1.95 14.21 15.36
CA SER A 14 -1.88 12.83 14.87
C SER A 14 -2.90 12.57 13.76
N PHE A 15 -4.13 13.09 13.93
CA PHE A 15 -5.19 12.98 12.93
C PHE A 15 -4.84 13.76 11.64
N ALA A 16 -4.32 14.98 11.76
CA ALA A 16 -3.89 15.78 10.62
C ALA A 16 -2.73 15.11 9.86
N ALA A 17 -1.76 14.54 10.58
CA ALA A 17 -0.67 13.76 9.99
C ALA A 17 -1.18 12.50 9.27
N GLY A 18 -2.18 11.81 9.82
CA GLY A 18 -2.84 10.69 9.15
C GLY A 18 -3.60 11.11 7.88
N LEU A 19 -4.31 12.25 7.92
CA LEU A 19 -5.02 12.79 6.76
C LEU A 19 -4.09 13.18 5.62
N SER A 20 -2.85 13.61 5.90
CA SER A 20 -1.90 13.99 4.85
C SER A 20 -1.56 12.81 3.93
N THR A 21 -1.56 11.56 4.44
CA THR A 21 -1.39 10.36 3.60
C THR A 21 -2.53 10.24 2.58
N GLY A 22 -3.78 10.48 3.02
CA GLY A 22 -4.95 10.45 2.15
C GLY A 22 -4.92 11.58 1.10
N VAL A 23 -4.54 12.78 1.52
CA VAL A 23 -4.37 13.94 0.62
C VAL A 23 -3.27 13.68 -0.40
N GLY A 24 -2.15 13.11 0.03
CA GLY A 24 -1.05 12.72 -0.84
C GLY A 24 -1.47 11.65 -1.86
N ALA A 25 -2.19 10.61 -1.43
CA ALA A 25 -2.73 9.59 -2.33
C ALA A 25 -3.70 10.19 -3.37
N LEU A 26 -4.53 11.15 -2.95
CA LEU A 26 -5.44 11.87 -3.85
C LEU A 26 -4.68 12.79 -4.83
N PHE A 27 -3.64 13.48 -4.37
CA PHE A 27 -2.79 14.33 -5.22
C PHE A 27 -2.14 13.52 -6.35
N VAL A 28 -1.66 12.31 -6.06
CA VAL A 28 -1.12 11.39 -7.07
C VAL A 28 -2.14 11.02 -8.16
N CYS A 29 -3.44 10.98 -7.83
CA CYS A 29 -4.49 10.73 -8.81
C CYS A 29 -4.67 11.89 -9.82
N PHE A 30 -4.32 13.13 -9.43
CA PHE A 30 -4.45 14.32 -10.27
C PHE A 30 -3.16 14.69 -11.03
N THR A 31 -1.99 14.30 -10.53
CA THR A 31 -0.72 14.56 -11.22
C THR A 31 -0.40 13.52 -12.31
N THR A 32 -0.01 13.96 -13.50
CA THR A 32 0.03 13.12 -14.69
C THR A 32 1.42 12.61 -15.10
N SER A 33 2.53 13.06 -14.50
CA SER A 33 3.89 12.58 -14.83
C SER A 33 4.96 12.98 -13.78
N LEU A 34 5.62 12.01 -13.15
CA LEU A 34 6.87 12.18 -12.39
C LEU A 34 7.95 11.24 -12.95
N ASP A 35 9.18 11.74 -13.08
CA ASP A 35 10.33 10.96 -13.55
C ASP A 35 10.90 10.04 -12.45
N ARG A 36 11.68 9.03 -12.85
CA ARG A 36 12.24 8.04 -11.90
C ARG A 36 13.29 8.66 -10.97
N SER A 37 13.97 9.74 -11.40
CA SER A 37 14.98 10.42 -10.59
C SER A 37 14.31 11.22 -9.48
N LEU A 38 13.24 11.95 -9.80
CA LEU A 38 12.43 12.64 -8.79
C LEU A 38 11.77 11.64 -7.82
N LEU A 39 11.30 10.48 -8.28
CA LEU A 39 10.79 9.42 -7.40
C LEU A 39 11.89 8.89 -6.45
N ALA A 40 13.07 8.59 -6.97
CA ALA A 40 14.18 8.14 -6.12
C ALA A 40 14.59 9.23 -5.12
N ALA A 41 14.59 10.50 -5.55
CA ALA A 41 14.90 11.64 -4.71
C ALA A 41 13.86 11.86 -3.60
N THR A 42 12.55 11.76 -3.89
CA THR A 42 11.49 11.90 -2.88
C THR A 42 11.46 10.74 -1.89
N MET A 43 11.75 9.51 -2.35
CA MET A 43 11.90 8.35 -1.46
C MET A 43 13.14 8.45 -0.57
N ALA A 44 14.28 8.89 -1.11
CA ALA A 44 15.48 9.12 -0.32
C ALA A 44 15.31 10.28 0.68
N PHE A 45 14.62 11.35 0.27
CA PHE A 45 14.28 12.46 1.15
C PHE A 45 13.35 12.00 2.29
N SER A 46 12.29 11.24 1.98
CA SER A 46 11.39 10.65 2.98
C SER A 46 12.14 9.74 3.96
N ALA A 47 12.99 8.83 3.46
CA ALA A 47 13.83 7.99 4.30
C ALA A 47 14.76 8.81 5.22
N GLY A 48 15.35 9.90 4.70
CA GLY A 48 16.16 10.83 5.48
C GLY A 48 15.37 11.53 6.59
N VAL A 49 14.18 12.05 6.27
CA VAL A 49 13.27 12.68 7.25
C VAL A 49 12.90 11.69 8.35
N MET A 50 12.58 10.45 8.00
CA MET A 50 12.22 9.41 8.98
C MET A 50 13.40 8.95 9.84
N ILE A 51 14.62 8.89 9.30
CA ILE A 51 15.83 8.63 10.08
C ILE A 51 16.11 9.79 11.05
N TYR A 52 16.01 11.04 10.59
CA TYR A 52 16.22 12.22 11.44
C TYR A 52 15.21 12.27 12.59
N VAL A 53 13.93 12.14 12.28
CA VAL A 53 12.84 12.07 13.25
C VAL A 53 13.10 10.97 14.28
N SER A 54 13.50 9.79 13.84
CA SER A 54 13.71 8.66 14.74
C SER A 54 14.92 8.87 15.65
N LEU A 55 16.04 9.35 15.12
CA LEU A 55 17.30 9.45 15.86
C LEU A 55 17.42 10.72 16.71
N VAL A 56 16.84 11.83 16.25
CA VAL A 56 17.01 13.14 16.89
C VAL A 56 15.80 13.49 17.74
N GLU A 57 14.58 13.37 17.20
CA GLU A 57 13.36 13.79 17.91
C GLU A 57 12.90 12.70 18.90
N VAL A 58 12.68 11.47 18.41
CA VAL A 58 12.06 10.40 19.22
C VAL A 58 13.00 9.92 20.34
N ILE A 59 14.30 9.74 20.06
CA ILE A 59 15.27 9.37 21.10
C ILE A 59 15.43 10.49 22.14
N ALA A 60 15.42 11.76 21.75
CA ALA A 60 15.51 12.87 22.70
C ALA A 60 14.30 12.90 23.64
N VAL A 61 13.09 12.75 23.09
CA VAL A 61 11.86 12.62 23.88
C VAL A 61 11.97 11.43 24.83
N ALA A 62 12.32 10.23 24.34
CA ALA A 62 12.46 9.05 25.20
C ALA A 62 13.46 9.26 26.34
N ASN A 63 14.59 9.91 26.06
CA ASN A 63 15.62 10.18 27.07
C ASN A 63 15.16 11.18 28.14
N GLU A 64 14.45 12.24 27.74
CA GLU A 64 13.86 13.20 28.68
C GLU A 64 12.93 12.49 29.68
N TYR A 65 12.11 11.56 29.21
CA TYR A 65 11.24 10.78 30.10
C TYR A 65 11.99 9.85 31.03
N PHE A 66 12.93 9.06 30.52
CA PHE A 66 13.66 8.15 31.40
C PHE A 66 14.51 8.90 32.42
N SER A 67 15.00 10.10 32.09
CA SER A 67 15.76 10.96 33.01
C SER A 67 14.96 11.42 34.24
N GLN A 68 13.62 11.36 34.19
CA GLN A 68 12.77 11.70 35.34
C GLN A 68 12.81 10.63 36.44
N SER A 69 13.06 9.37 36.07
CA SER A 69 13.03 8.22 36.99
C SER A 69 14.37 7.52 37.15
N TYR A 70 15.32 7.76 36.23
CA TYR A 70 16.61 7.06 36.17
C TYR A 70 17.77 8.03 36.00
N SER A 71 18.99 7.60 36.35
CA SER A 71 20.21 8.38 36.12
C SER A 71 20.44 8.65 34.62
N PRO A 72 21.10 9.77 34.24
CA PRO A 72 21.26 10.16 32.84
C PRO A 72 21.88 9.07 31.95
N SER A 73 22.89 8.36 32.43
CA SER A 73 23.53 7.27 31.68
C SER A 73 22.60 6.09 31.41
N LEU A 74 21.77 5.72 32.39
CA LEU A 74 20.80 4.64 32.26
C LEU A 74 19.62 5.06 31.36
N ALA A 75 19.21 6.32 31.42
CA ALA A 75 18.17 6.88 30.56
C ALA A 75 18.56 6.77 29.08
N TYR A 76 19.79 7.16 28.72
CA TYR A 76 20.30 6.99 27.35
C TYR A 76 20.32 5.52 26.93
N ALA A 77 20.80 4.62 27.80
CA ALA A 77 20.84 3.19 27.50
C ALA A 77 19.44 2.60 27.27
N LEU A 78 18.46 2.96 28.10
CA LEU A 78 17.07 2.51 27.97
C LEU A 78 16.39 3.08 26.71
N SER A 79 16.64 4.34 26.37
CA SER A 79 16.16 4.95 25.11
C SER A 79 16.71 4.22 23.89
N THR A 80 18.03 3.99 23.85
CA THR A 80 18.66 3.27 22.73
C THR A 80 18.19 1.82 22.64
N LEU A 81 18.05 1.13 23.77
CA LEU A 81 17.54 -0.25 23.78
C LEU A 81 16.09 -0.31 23.29
N SER A 82 15.25 0.64 23.70
CA SER A 82 13.85 0.75 23.25
C SER A 82 13.75 1.05 21.76
N PHE A 83 14.65 1.88 21.23
CA PHE A 83 14.75 2.14 19.79
C PHE A 83 15.02 0.86 19.00
N PHE A 84 16.05 0.08 19.37
CA PHE A 84 16.35 -1.18 18.69
C PHE A 84 15.26 -2.24 18.88
N ALA A 85 14.62 -2.29 20.05
CA ALA A 85 13.46 -3.14 20.27
C ALA A 85 12.31 -2.76 19.31
N GLY A 86 12.07 -1.46 19.10
CA GLY A 86 11.12 -0.95 18.12
C GLY A 86 11.47 -1.35 16.68
N VAL A 87 12.75 -1.25 16.29
CA VAL A 87 13.23 -1.72 14.97
C VAL A 87 12.96 -3.20 14.77
N LEU A 88 13.23 -4.04 15.78
CA LEU A 88 12.97 -5.49 15.71
C LEU A 88 11.47 -5.79 15.61
N ALA A 89 10.65 -5.09 16.39
CA ALA A 89 9.20 -5.21 16.33
C ALA A 89 8.67 -4.82 14.95
N MET A 90 9.16 -3.72 14.37
CA MET A 90 8.75 -3.29 13.04
C MET A 90 9.22 -4.27 11.95
N ALA A 91 10.42 -4.83 12.08
CA ALA A 91 10.90 -5.88 11.18
C ALA A 91 10.02 -7.15 11.22
N ALA A 92 9.50 -7.51 12.40
CA ALA A 92 8.56 -8.61 12.56
C ALA A 92 7.20 -8.30 11.89
N VAL A 93 6.70 -7.08 12.04
CA VAL A 93 5.46 -6.62 11.37
C VAL A 93 5.64 -6.62 9.85
N ASP A 94 6.72 -6.06 9.33
CA ASP A 94 7.03 -6.06 7.90
C ASP A 94 7.12 -7.49 7.33
N SER A 95 7.82 -8.37 8.05
CA SER A 95 7.91 -9.79 7.70
C SER A 95 6.54 -10.49 7.68
N LEU A 96 5.64 -10.14 8.62
CA LEU A 96 4.29 -10.67 8.65
C LEU A 96 3.46 -10.19 7.46
N VAL A 97 3.52 -8.88 7.17
CA VAL A 97 2.84 -8.27 6.02
C VAL A 97 3.31 -8.94 4.74
N HIS A 98 4.63 -9.05 4.52
CA HIS A 98 5.19 -9.68 3.33
C HIS A 98 4.68 -11.12 3.13
N ARG A 99 4.65 -11.93 4.20
CA ARG A 99 4.11 -13.31 4.14
C ARG A 99 2.62 -13.34 3.77
N VAL A 100 1.83 -12.38 4.26
CA VAL A 100 0.42 -12.25 3.88
C VAL A 100 0.28 -11.85 2.41
N MET A 101 1.11 -10.92 1.92
CA MET A 101 1.15 -10.53 0.51
C MET A 101 1.46 -11.72 -0.38
N GLU A 102 2.50 -12.47 -0.04
CA GLU A 102 2.95 -13.63 -0.79
C GLU A 102 1.84 -14.70 -0.86
N LYS A 103 1.16 -14.98 0.26
CA LYS A 103 0.02 -15.91 0.28
C LYS A 103 -1.15 -15.45 -0.58
N VAL A 104 -1.50 -14.16 -0.53
CA VAL A 104 -2.60 -13.62 -1.36
C VAL A 104 -2.22 -13.64 -2.84
N ALA A 105 -0.96 -13.33 -3.17
CA ALA A 105 -0.44 -13.43 -4.52
C ALA A 105 -0.42 -14.89 -5.02
N ALA A 106 0.02 -15.83 -4.19
CA ALA A 106 0.03 -17.26 -4.50
C ALA A 106 -1.39 -17.81 -4.73
N HIS A 107 -2.35 -17.46 -3.86
CA HIS A 107 -3.75 -17.86 -4.03
C HIS A 107 -4.35 -17.27 -5.31
N SER A 108 -4.04 -16.01 -5.62
CA SER A 108 -4.46 -15.37 -6.88
C SER A 108 -3.85 -16.04 -8.12
N ALA A 109 -2.62 -16.55 -8.02
CA ALA A 109 -1.95 -17.27 -9.10
C ALA A 109 -2.51 -18.69 -9.27
N GLN A 110 -2.88 -19.34 -8.18
CA GLN A 110 -3.49 -20.67 -8.19
C GLN A 110 -4.91 -20.62 -8.76
N THR A 111 -5.76 -19.66 -8.36
CA THR A 111 -7.09 -19.45 -8.96
C THR A 111 -7.05 -19.25 -10.48
N LYS A 112 -5.99 -18.63 -11.02
CA LYS A 112 -5.78 -18.53 -12.47
C LYS A 112 -5.49 -19.90 -13.11
N ARG A 113 -4.60 -20.69 -12.50
CA ARG A 113 -4.25 -22.02 -13.00
C ARG A 113 -5.41 -23.00 -12.88
N ASP A 114 -6.15 -22.97 -11.79
CA ASP A 114 -7.32 -23.81 -11.57
C ASP A 114 -8.44 -23.44 -12.55
N GLY A 115 -8.64 -22.14 -12.82
CA GLY A 115 -9.60 -21.69 -13.85
C GLY A 115 -9.17 -22.01 -15.29
N GLU A 116 -7.86 -22.08 -15.57
CA GLU A 116 -7.33 -22.56 -16.86
C GLU A 116 -7.40 -24.09 -16.98
N ALA A 117 -7.16 -24.81 -15.87
CA ALA A 117 -7.28 -26.26 -15.78
C ALA A 117 -8.74 -26.72 -15.88
N ASP A 118 -9.67 -26.07 -15.18
CA ASP A 118 -11.11 -26.30 -15.30
C ASP A 118 -11.60 -25.99 -16.73
N ARG A 119 -11.05 -24.99 -17.42
CA ARG A 119 -11.34 -24.73 -18.84
C ARG A 119 -10.77 -25.80 -19.76
N ALA A 120 -9.57 -26.32 -19.46
CA ALA A 120 -8.95 -27.40 -20.22
C ALA A 120 -9.65 -28.74 -19.99
N GLU A 121 -10.11 -29.02 -18.77
CA GLU A 121 -10.81 -30.25 -18.37
C GLU A 121 -12.29 -30.24 -18.78
N ALA A 122 -12.94 -29.08 -18.75
CA ALA A 122 -14.23 -28.86 -19.40
C ALA A 122 -14.11 -28.98 -20.93
N ALA A 123 -12.94 -28.71 -21.53
CA ALA A 123 -12.72 -28.93 -22.95
C ALA A 123 -12.56 -30.41 -23.32
N THR A 124 -12.16 -31.27 -22.39
CA THR A 124 -11.98 -32.71 -22.63
C THR A 124 -13.21 -33.56 -22.40
N THR A 125 -14.21 -33.10 -21.63
CA THR A 125 -15.40 -33.91 -21.28
C THR A 125 -16.62 -33.67 -22.17
N ASP A 126 -16.58 -32.68 -23.06
CA ASP A 126 -17.77 -32.07 -23.67
C ASP A 126 -17.71 -32.03 -25.22
N GLU A 127 -16.84 -32.81 -25.85
CA GLU A 127 -16.65 -32.79 -27.32
C GLU A 127 -17.88 -33.36 -28.07
N GLN A 128 -18.60 -34.33 -27.49
CA GLN A 128 -19.77 -34.95 -28.14
C GLN A 128 -21.09 -34.20 -27.92
N GLN A 129 -21.21 -33.38 -26.87
CA GLN A 129 -22.46 -32.70 -26.50
C GLN A 129 -22.51 -31.23 -26.98
N ARG A 130 -21.34 -30.63 -27.27
CA ARG A 130 -21.19 -29.26 -27.80
C ARG A 130 -21.68 -29.08 -29.23
N LEU A 131 -21.51 -30.07 -30.11
CA LEU A 131 -21.95 -29.97 -31.51
C LEU A 131 -23.47 -29.80 -31.66
N TYR A 132 -24.27 -30.27 -30.70
CA TYR A 132 -25.73 -30.16 -30.71
C TYR A 132 -26.27 -28.87 -30.07
N ARG A 133 -25.53 -28.24 -29.14
CA ARG A 133 -25.94 -27.03 -28.39
C ARG A 133 -25.41 -25.73 -28.99
N ALA A 134 -24.28 -25.79 -29.71
CA ALA A 134 -23.58 -24.63 -30.29
C ALA A 134 -24.41 -23.79 -31.27
N LYS A 135 -25.42 -24.34 -31.93
CA LYS A 135 -26.27 -23.59 -32.88
C LYS A 135 -27.29 -22.64 -32.24
N ALA A 136 -27.49 -22.67 -30.91
CA ALA A 136 -28.58 -21.94 -30.25
C ALA A 136 -28.14 -20.84 -29.26
N HIS A 137 -26.87 -20.76 -28.85
CA HIS A 137 -26.42 -19.91 -27.72
C HIS A 137 -25.16 -19.07 -27.97
N GLU A 138 -24.67 -19.01 -29.22
CA GLU A 138 -23.35 -18.45 -29.57
C GLU A 138 -23.15 -16.94 -29.24
N GLU A 139 -24.23 -16.15 -29.08
CA GLU A 139 -24.15 -14.74 -28.70
C GLU A 139 -24.30 -14.47 -27.18
N ASP A 140 -25.07 -15.29 -26.44
CA ASP A 140 -25.32 -15.10 -25.00
C ASP A 140 -24.16 -15.61 -24.13
N ASP A 141 -23.48 -16.67 -24.55
CA ASP A 141 -22.40 -17.28 -23.78
C ASP A 141 -21.11 -16.45 -23.80
N ALA A 142 -20.83 -15.74 -24.90
CA ALA A 142 -19.68 -14.85 -25.00
C ALA A 142 -19.78 -13.66 -24.02
N ALA A 143 -20.98 -13.10 -23.87
CA ALA A 143 -21.27 -12.04 -22.91
C ALA A 143 -21.17 -12.55 -21.45
N ALA A 144 -21.67 -13.76 -21.18
CA ALA A 144 -21.59 -14.38 -19.85
C ALA A 144 -20.14 -14.70 -19.44
N ILE A 145 -19.33 -15.23 -20.36
CA ILE A 145 -17.90 -15.52 -20.10
C ILE A 145 -17.12 -14.22 -19.85
N ALA A 146 -17.39 -13.15 -20.62
CA ALA A 146 -16.79 -11.84 -20.40
C ALA A 146 -17.20 -11.24 -19.04
N ALA A 147 -18.46 -11.40 -18.63
CA ALA A 147 -18.95 -10.94 -17.33
C ALA A 147 -18.29 -11.68 -16.16
N VAL A 148 -18.15 -13.01 -16.23
CA VAL A 148 -17.47 -13.81 -15.19
C VAL A 148 -15.98 -13.44 -15.11
N ALA A 149 -15.31 -13.24 -16.24
CA ALA A 149 -13.92 -12.78 -16.28
C ALA A 149 -13.78 -11.38 -15.63
N ALA A 150 -14.69 -10.45 -15.93
CA ALA A 150 -14.70 -9.11 -15.34
C ALA A 150 -14.96 -9.12 -13.82
N ILE A 151 -15.88 -9.97 -13.34
CA ILE A 151 -16.15 -10.16 -11.91
C ILE A 151 -14.92 -10.72 -11.19
N THR A 152 -14.25 -11.71 -11.80
CA THR A 152 -13.05 -12.34 -11.23
C THR A 152 -11.89 -11.36 -11.16
N GLU A 153 -11.64 -10.59 -12.22
CA GLU A 153 -10.60 -9.55 -12.22
C GLU A 153 -10.91 -8.44 -11.21
N ARG A 154 -12.17 -8.01 -11.10
CA ARG A 154 -12.59 -7.02 -10.10
C ARG A 154 -12.34 -7.51 -8.68
N ARG A 155 -12.68 -8.76 -8.36
CA ARG A 155 -12.40 -9.36 -7.04
C ARG A 155 -10.90 -9.41 -6.74
N ARG A 156 -10.08 -9.75 -7.72
CA ARG A 156 -8.62 -9.76 -7.59
C ARG A 156 -8.05 -8.37 -7.32
N LEU A 157 -8.51 -7.36 -8.07
CA LEU A 157 -8.11 -5.97 -7.87
C LEU A 157 -8.54 -5.44 -6.50
N LEU A 158 -9.75 -5.78 -6.05
CA LEU A 158 -10.24 -5.42 -4.71
C LEU A 158 -9.43 -6.11 -3.61
N ALA A 159 -9.07 -7.39 -3.78
CA ALA A 159 -8.23 -8.12 -2.84
C ALA A 159 -6.83 -7.51 -2.74
N LEU A 160 -6.19 -7.21 -3.87
CA LEU A 160 -4.89 -6.54 -3.90
C LEU A 160 -4.97 -5.14 -3.27
N ALA A 161 -6.00 -4.36 -3.59
CA ALA A 161 -6.20 -3.04 -3.02
C ALA A 161 -6.41 -3.09 -1.50
N ALA A 162 -7.19 -4.05 -0.99
CA ALA A 162 -7.41 -4.24 0.45
C ALA A 162 -6.13 -4.61 1.20
N VAL A 163 -5.28 -5.40 0.55
CA VAL A 163 -4.00 -5.84 1.08
C VAL A 163 -2.99 -4.68 1.12
N VAL A 164 -2.89 -3.91 0.03
CA VAL A 164 -2.00 -2.75 -0.04
C VAL A 164 -2.46 -1.64 0.91
N SER A 165 -3.77 -1.41 1.04
CA SER A 165 -4.29 -0.46 2.01
C SER A 165 -4.01 -0.89 3.45
N ALA A 166 -4.14 -2.18 3.77
CA ALA A 166 -3.78 -2.71 5.08
C ALA A 166 -2.29 -2.51 5.40
N ALA A 167 -1.39 -2.71 4.41
CA ALA A 167 0.04 -2.46 4.57
C ALA A 167 0.35 -0.99 4.85
N ILE A 168 -0.29 -0.05 4.12
CA ILE A 168 -0.14 1.40 4.36
C ILE A 168 -0.65 1.77 5.75
N VAL A 169 -1.82 1.24 6.16
CA VAL A 169 -2.38 1.49 7.49
C VAL A 169 -1.43 1.03 8.60
N LEU A 170 -0.84 -0.17 8.46
CA LEU A 170 0.10 -0.69 9.45
C LEU A 170 1.39 0.15 9.55
N HIS A 171 1.81 0.78 8.47
CA HIS A 171 2.96 1.69 8.46
C HIS A 171 2.66 3.02 9.17
N ASN A 172 1.45 3.54 9.00
CA ASN A 172 1.05 4.83 9.57
C ASN A 172 0.75 4.76 11.08
N ILE A 173 0.55 3.56 11.64
CA ILE A 173 0.30 3.40 13.08
C ILE A 173 1.52 3.87 13.92
N PRO A 174 2.75 3.38 13.69
CA PRO A 174 3.95 3.89 14.37
C PRO A 174 4.11 5.41 14.30
N GLU A 175 3.87 6.01 13.13
CA GLU A 175 3.99 7.46 12.91
C GLU A 175 2.94 8.25 13.70
N GLY A 176 1.69 7.77 13.67
CA GLY A 176 0.59 8.36 14.43
C GLY A 176 0.84 8.27 15.94
N MET A 177 1.38 7.15 16.41
CA MET A 177 1.79 6.95 17.81
C MET A 177 2.92 7.89 18.21
N ALA A 178 3.98 8.00 17.39
CA ALA A 178 5.09 8.91 17.65
C ALA A 178 4.63 10.38 17.72
N THR A 179 3.80 10.80 16.76
CA THR A 179 3.22 12.15 16.73
C THR A 179 2.39 12.43 17.98
N TYR A 180 1.55 11.48 18.38
CA TYR A 180 0.70 11.61 19.57
C TYR A 180 1.53 11.71 20.85
N VAL A 181 2.48 10.80 21.06
CA VAL A 181 3.33 10.76 22.25
C VAL A 181 4.16 12.04 22.37
N ALA A 182 4.77 12.51 21.28
CA ALA A 182 5.54 13.76 21.31
C ALA A 182 4.66 14.98 21.62
N SER A 183 3.49 15.05 20.96
CA SER A 183 2.54 16.17 21.10
C SER A 183 1.84 16.21 22.46
N PHE A 184 1.64 15.05 23.08
CA PHE A 184 1.03 14.95 24.40
C PHE A 184 1.92 15.59 25.47
N HIS A 185 3.23 15.66 25.24
CA HIS A 185 4.21 16.18 26.19
C HIS A 185 4.50 17.65 25.97
N SER A 186 4.72 18.04 24.71
CA SER A 186 4.77 19.46 24.38
C SER A 186 4.37 19.67 22.92
N VAL A 187 3.57 20.69 22.67
CA VAL A 187 3.21 21.10 21.31
C VAL A 187 4.46 21.55 20.54
N SER A 188 5.46 22.10 21.23
CA SER A 188 6.73 22.50 20.63
C SER A 188 7.57 21.33 20.11
N ALA A 189 7.54 20.16 20.76
CA ALA A 189 8.19 18.95 20.27
C ALA A 189 7.30 18.18 19.25
N GLY A 190 5.98 18.23 19.43
CA GLY A 190 5.03 17.54 18.56
C GLY A 190 4.83 18.18 17.18
N LEU A 191 4.90 19.51 17.09
CA LEU A 191 4.64 20.24 15.85
C LEU A 191 5.72 20.00 14.76
N PRO A 192 7.03 20.07 15.05
CA PRO A 192 8.06 19.72 14.07
C PRO A 192 7.92 18.28 13.58
N LEU A 193 7.62 17.34 14.49
CA LEU A 193 7.40 15.94 14.18
C LEU A 193 6.17 15.74 13.28
N ALA A 194 5.04 16.39 13.59
CA ALA A 194 3.83 16.32 12.78
C ALA A 194 4.03 16.91 11.38
N ILE A 195 4.81 17.99 11.24
CA ILE A 195 5.13 18.60 9.93
C ILE A 195 6.07 17.69 9.13
N ALA A 196 7.12 17.16 9.76
CA ALA A 196 8.02 16.20 9.14
C ALA A 196 7.24 14.97 8.63
N ILE A 197 6.30 14.49 9.45
CA ILE A 197 5.44 13.36 9.10
C ILE A 197 4.51 13.70 7.94
N ALA A 198 3.87 14.87 8.02
CA ALA A 198 2.97 15.34 6.98
C ALA A 198 3.66 15.49 5.62
N ILE A 199 4.91 15.99 5.59
CA ILE A 199 5.68 16.19 4.37
C ILE A 199 6.05 14.86 3.72
N HIS A 200 6.50 13.86 4.48
CA HIS A 200 6.89 12.58 3.89
C HIS A 200 5.70 11.74 3.41
N ASN A 201 4.51 11.98 3.98
CA ASN A 201 3.27 11.30 3.63
C ASN A 201 2.65 11.76 2.30
N ILE A 202 3.22 12.77 1.64
CA ILE A 202 2.84 13.17 0.29
C ILE A 202 3.65 12.31 -0.71
N PRO A 203 3.04 11.28 -1.35
CA PRO A 203 3.75 10.40 -2.25
C PRO A 203 4.12 11.15 -3.53
N GLY A 204 5.40 11.12 -3.89
CA GLY A 204 5.87 11.60 -5.18
C GLY A 204 6.00 10.46 -6.18
N ALA A 205 4.92 10.03 -6.87
CA ALA A 205 5.04 9.37 -8.19
C ALA A 205 3.74 9.05 -8.94
N ARG A 206 3.78 9.30 -10.27
CA ARG A 206 3.28 8.39 -11.32
C ARG A 206 3.95 8.67 -12.68
N LYS A 207 4.43 7.64 -13.39
CA LYS A 207 4.54 7.64 -14.87
C LYS A 207 3.25 7.07 -15.46
N ARG A 208 2.58 7.79 -16.37
CA ARG A 208 1.76 7.15 -17.41
C ARG A 208 2.65 6.96 -18.63
N GLY A 209 2.98 5.71 -18.93
CA GLY A 209 3.81 5.37 -20.07
C GLY A 209 3.69 3.90 -20.45
N ALA A 210 2.49 3.47 -20.84
CA ALA A 210 2.29 2.39 -21.81
C ALA A 210 0.83 2.41 -22.28
N ARG A 211 0.63 2.91 -23.51
CA ARG A 211 -0.43 2.59 -24.48
C ARG A 211 -1.66 1.86 -23.94
N ALA A 212 -2.82 2.52 -24.07
CA ALA A 212 -4.01 1.82 -24.54
C ALA A 212 -3.70 1.22 -25.92
N GLN A 213 -3.20 -0.02 -25.96
CA GLN A 213 -3.35 -0.86 -27.13
C GLN A 213 -4.74 -1.49 -27.03
N THR A 214 -5.74 -0.70 -27.41
CA THR A 214 -6.92 -1.29 -28.02
C THR A 214 -6.47 -1.80 -29.38
N SER A 215 -6.13 -3.08 -29.49
CA SER A 215 -6.13 -3.76 -30.79
C SER A 215 -7.57 -4.19 -31.04
N PRO A 216 -8.31 -3.59 -32.00
CA PRO A 216 -9.56 -4.16 -32.44
C PRO A 216 -9.25 -5.33 -33.39
N CYS A 217 -9.88 -6.46 -33.09
CA CYS A 217 -10.24 -7.57 -33.97
C CYS A 217 -9.48 -7.77 -35.30
N SER A 218 -8.91 -8.96 -35.41
CA SER A 218 -8.79 -9.71 -36.65
C SER A 218 -10.11 -9.74 -37.44
N ARG A 219 -10.06 -9.30 -38.70
CA ARG A 219 -10.85 -9.86 -39.80
C ARG A 219 -10.28 -9.37 -41.13
N THR A 220 -10.40 -10.24 -42.12
CA THR A 220 -10.03 -10.09 -43.54
C THR A 220 -8.54 -10.02 -43.88
N ASP A 221 -7.93 -11.21 -43.98
CA ASP A 221 -7.10 -11.56 -45.14
C ASP A 221 -7.50 -12.99 -45.58
N VAL A 222 -8.62 -13.05 -46.29
CA VAL A 222 -9.01 -14.15 -47.19
C VAL A 222 -9.14 -13.50 -48.56
N ALA A 223 -8.65 -14.21 -49.59
CA ALA A 223 -8.34 -13.77 -50.96
C ALA A 223 -6.92 -13.16 -51.04
N VAL A 224 -5.96 -13.73 -51.76
CA VAL A 224 -6.05 -14.17 -53.15
C VAL A 224 -5.06 -15.33 -53.38
N LEU A 225 -5.59 -16.43 -53.90
CA LEU A 225 -4.86 -17.53 -54.51
C LEU A 225 -5.10 -17.43 -56.02
N ALA A 226 -4.01 -17.47 -56.79
CA ALA A 226 -3.95 -17.75 -58.23
C ALA A 226 -4.50 -16.67 -59.18
N PRO A 227 -4.14 -16.67 -60.49
CA PRO A 227 -3.81 -17.83 -61.33
C PRO A 227 -2.34 -18.27 -61.31
#